data_AF-A0A562T9A1-F1
#
_entry.id   AF-A0A562T9A1-F1
#
_cell.length_a   1.000
_cell.length_b   1.000
_cell.length_c   1.000
_cell.angle_alpha   90.00
_cell.angle_beta   90.00
_cell.angle_gamma   90.00
#
_symmetry.space_group_name_H-M   'P 1'
#
loop_
_entity.id
_entity.type
_entity.pdbx_description
1 polymer ?
#
loop_
_entity_poly.entity_id
_entity_poly.type
_entity_poly.pdbx_seq_one_letter_code
_entity_poly.pdbx_strand_id
1 'polypeptide(L)' 'MSAEVINLRQVRKRKAKAEKEKSAEQNRLAFGRSKSEKDASRTAREKLKGHVDQHRIDHDDDPQPA' A
#
# COMPACT_ATOMS: atom_id res chain seq x y z
N MET A 1 -29.38 -29.49 -28.90
CA MET A 1 -28.18 -28.67 -28.62
C MET A 1 -28.63 -27.42 -27.89
N SER A 2 -28.65 -27.44 -26.55
CA SER A 2 -29.09 -26.32 -25.72
C SER A 2 -27.97 -25.29 -25.62
N ALA A 3 -28.25 -24.04 -26.02
CA ALA A 3 -27.32 -22.93 -25.80
C ALA A 3 -27.19 -22.68 -24.29
N GLU A 4 -25.96 -22.77 -23.78
CA GLU A 4 -25.67 -22.53 -22.37
C GLU A 4 -25.85 -21.04 -22.06
N VAL A 5 -26.86 -20.71 -21.25
CA VAL A 5 -27.18 -19.31 -20.91
C VAL A 5 -26.14 -18.80 -19.91
N ILE A 6 -25.12 -18.10 -20.42
CA ILE A 6 -24.07 -17.52 -19.58
C ILE A 6 -24.43 -16.11 -19.09
N ASN A 7 -24.10 -15.82 -17.83
CA ASN A 7 -24.29 -14.50 -17.26
C ASN A 7 -23.14 -13.55 -17.64
N LEU A 8 -23.39 -12.68 -18.62
CA LEU A 8 -22.40 -11.70 -19.10
C LEU A 8 -21.91 -10.73 -18.01
N ARG A 9 -22.74 -10.39 -17.01
CA ARG A 9 -22.33 -9.52 -15.89
C ARG A 9 -21.26 -10.21 -15.03
N GLN A 10 -21.40 -11.51 -14.78
CA GLN A 10 -20.39 -12.27 -14.05
C GLN A 10 -19.09 -12.40 -14.86
N VAL A 11 -19.19 -12.64 -16.17
CA VAL A 11 -18.03 -12.71 -17.07
C VAL A 11 -17.26 -11.38 -17.07
N ARG A 12 -17.96 -10.24 -17.23
CA ARG A 12 -17.35 -8.92 -17.16
C ARG A 12 -16.69 -8.65 -15.81
N LYS A 13 -17.33 -9.02 -14.71
CA LYS A 13 -16.78 -8.89 -13.36
C LYS A 13 -15.49 -9.70 -13.19
N ARG A 14 -15.47 -10.95 -13.66
CA ARG A 14 -14.27 -11.80 -13.64
C ARG A 14 -13.14 -11.20 -14.47
N LYS A 15 -13.45 -10.69 -15.68
CA LYS A 15 -12.47 -10.01 -16.55
C LYS A 15 -11.87 -8.78 -15.86
N ALA A 16 -12.69 -7.91 -15.28
CA ALA A 16 -12.23 -6.73 -14.55
C ALA A 16 -11.35 -7.09 -13.34
N LYS A 17 -11.69 -8.18 -12.62
CA LYS A 17 -10.86 -8.67 -11.51
C LYS A 17 -9.49 -9.16 -12.00
N ALA A 18 -9.45 -9.93 -13.08
CA ALA A 18 -8.22 -10.42 -13.68
C ALA A 18 -7.32 -9.29 -14.20
N GLU A 19 -7.90 -8.26 -14.84
CA GLU A 19 -7.14 -7.07 -15.26
C GLU A 19 -6.52 -6.33 -14.07
N LYS A 20 -7.27 -6.17 -12.97
CA LYS A 20 -6.76 -5.57 -11.73
C LYS A 20 -5.61 -6.38 -11.11
N GLU A 21 -5.70 -7.71 -11.15
CA GLU A 21 -4.64 -8.60 -10.66
C GLU A 21 -3.36 -8.47 -11.50
N LYS A 22 -3.47 -8.39 -12.84
CA LYS A 22 -2.32 -8.13 -13.73
C LYS A 22 -1.64 -6.79 -13.45
N SER A 23 -2.42 -5.73 -13.30
CA SER A 23 -1.87 -4.41 -12.94
C SER A 23 -1.21 -4.44 -11.56
N ALA A 24 -1.78 -5.18 -10.59
CA ALA A 24 -1.16 -5.36 -9.28
C ALA A 24 0.17 -6.12 -9.36
N GLU A 25 0.27 -7.14 -10.22
CA GLU A 25 1.51 -7.86 -10.48
C GLU A 25 2.57 -7.00 -11.14
N GLN A 26 2.22 -6.22 -12.18
CA GLN A 26 3.11 -5.24 -12.80
C GLN A 26 3.59 -4.20 -11.78
N ASN A 27 2.71 -3.73 -10.89
CA ASN A 27 3.10 -2.79 -9.83
C ASN A 27 4.02 -3.43 -8.78
N ARG A 28 3.83 -4.71 -8.46
CA ARG A 28 4.76 -5.46 -7.60
C ARG A 28 6.15 -5.57 -8.22
N LEU A 29 6.22 -5.84 -9.53
CA LEU A 29 7.48 -5.89 -10.27
C LEU A 29 8.14 -4.51 -10.39
N ALA A 30 7.38 -3.50 -10.80
CA ALA A 30 7.90 -2.16 -11.09
C ALA A 30 8.31 -1.38 -9.84
N PHE A 31 7.54 -1.51 -8.75
CA PHE A 31 7.76 -0.72 -7.54
C PHE A 31 8.32 -1.53 -6.37
N GLY A 32 8.46 -2.85 -6.50
CA GLY A 32 9.10 -3.76 -5.53
C GLY A 32 8.40 -3.88 -4.16
N ARG A 33 7.45 -2.99 -3.85
CA ARG A 33 6.68 -2.97 -2.61
C ARG A 33 5.22 -2.66 -2.91
N SER A 34 4.35 -3.51 -2.39
CA SER A 34 2.91 -3.29 -2.40
C SER A 34 2.51 -2.06 -1.58
N LYS A 35 1.31 -1.53 -1.83
CA LYS A 35 0.78 -0.39 -1.05
C LYS A 35 0.73 -0.72 0.45
N SER A 36 0.30 -1.93 0.80
CA SER A 36 0.22 -2.41 2.19
C SER A 36 1.58 -2.44 2.88
N GLU A 37 2.64 -2.88 2.20
CA GLU A 37 3.99 -2.89 2.77
C GLU A 37 4.55 -1.47 2.94
N LYS A 38 4.27 -0.58 1.97
CA LYS A 38 4.64 0.84 2.08
C LYS A 38 3.94 1.50 3.27
N ASP A 39 2.64 1.23 3.44
CA ASP A 39 1.84 1.79 4.54
C ASP A 39 2.31 1.25 5.89
N ALA A 40 2.56 -0.06 6.01
CA ALA A 40 3.11 -0.66 7.23
C ALA A 40 4.48 -0.08 7.60
N SER A 41 5.35 0.09 6.61
CA SER A 41 6.67 0.70 6.80
C SER A 41 6.58 2.18 7.17
N ARG A 42 5.60 2.92 6.64
CA ARG A 42 5.33 4.31 7.02
C ARG A 42 4.88 4.39 8.48
N THR A 43 3.87 3.60 8.87
CA THR A 43 3.38 3.57 10.25
C THR A 43 4.48 3.17 11.24
N ALA A 44 5.34 2.21 10.89
CA ALA A 44 6.48 1.84 11.73
C ALA A 44 7.47 3.00 11.93
N ARG A 45 7.79 3.76 10.86
CA ARG A 45 8.64 4.95 10.95
C ARG A 45 8.01 6.07 11.77
N GLU A 46 6.72 6.33 11.58
CA GLU A 46 5.98 7.36 12.33
C GLU A 46 5.97 7.04 13.83
N LYS A 47 5.73 5.77 14.18
CA LYS A 47 5.81 5.31 15.58
C LYS A 47 7.20 5.48 16.17
N LEU A 48 8.25 5.08 15.42
CA LEU A 48 9.62 5.24 15.87
C LEU A 48 9.97 6.72 16.08
N LYS A 49 9.57 7.57 15.14
CA LYS A 49 9.77 9.02 15.25
C LYS A 49 9.05 9.58 16.47
N GLY A 50 7.77 9.27 16.66
CA GLY A 50 7.01 9.71 17.83
C GLY A 50 7.60 9.21 19.15
N HIS A 51 8.11 7.98 19.19
CA HIS A 51 8.82 7.45 20.36
C HIS A 51 10.08 8.27 20.65
N VAL A 52 10.93 8.53 19.65
CA VAL A 52 12.13 9.34 19.83
C VAL A 52 11.78 10.77 20.26
N ASP A 53 10.81 11.40 19.60
CA ASP A 53 10.37 12.76 19.89
C ASP A 53 9.81 12.86 21.33
N GLN A 54 9.04 11.87 21.80
CA GLN A 54 8.49 11.84 23.15
C GLN A 54 9.58 11.70 24.23
N HIS A 55 10.67 11.01 23.92
CA HIS A 55 11.80 10.83 24.84
C HIS A 55 12.88 11.90 24.67
N ARG A 56 12.72 12.83 23.73
CA ARG A 56 13.64 13.95 23.57
C ARG A 56 13.38 14.93 24.72
N ILE A 57 14.40 15.12 25.55
CA ILE A 57 14.44 16.22 26.53
C ILE A 57 15.02 17.40 25.78
N ASP A 58 14.17 18.37 25.44
CA ASP A 58 14.64 19.62 24.86
C ASP A 58 15.41 20.39 25.95
N HIS A 59 16.74 20.45 25.84
CA HIS A 59 17.54 21.38 26.61
C HIS A 59 17.60 22.71 25.87
N ASP A 60 17.45 23.83 26.59
CA ASP A 60 17.44 25.19 26.02
C ASP A 60 18.73 25.57 25.25
N ASP A 61 19.77 24.73 25.28
CA ASP A 61 21.07 24.91 24.63
C ASP A 61 21.27 24.13 23.31
N ASP A 62 20.28 23.35 22.85
CA ASP A 62 20.44 22.61 21.58
C ASP A 62 20.29 23.57 20.37
N PRO A 63 21.32 23.71 19.50
CA PRO A 63 21.24 24.59 18.34
C PRO A 63 20.18 24.05 17.37
N GLN A 64 19.11 24.85 17.21
CA GLN A 64 18.06 24.60 16.22
C GLN A 64 18.69 24.46 14.82
N PRO A 65 18.52 23.34 14.12
CA PRO A 65 18.98 23.23 12.74
C PRO A 65 18.15 24.16 11.84
N ALA A 66 18.85 24.88 10.96
CA ALA A 66 18.32 25.90 10.03
C ALA A 66 17.30 25.36 9.01
#